data_AF-A0A519HTN1-F1
#
_entry.id   AF-A0A519HTN1-F1
#
_cell.length_a   1.000
_cell.length_b   1.000
_cell.length_c   1.000
_cell.angle_alpha   90.00
_cell.angle_beta   90.00
_cell.angle_gamma   90.00
#
_symmetry.space_group_name_H-M   'P 1'
#
loop_
_entity.id
_entity.type
_entity.pdbx_description
1 polymer ?
#
loop_
_entity_poly.entity_id
_entity_poly.type
_entity_poly.pdbx_seq_one_letter_code
_entity_poly.pdbx_strand_id
1 'polypeptide(L)' 'MPEAAATPQPASKSAPQKAMEKLGLLRDIDLALHLPMRYEDETQLIPIAALRENETAQVEGVVIDCQVELRSR' A
#
# COMPACT_ATOMS: atom_id res chain seq x y z
N MET A 1 -37.40 -34.90 -5.00
CA MET A 1 -36.66 -34.15 -6.04
C MET A 1 -35.67 -33.27 -5.30
N PRO A 2 -34.35 -33.47 -5.39
CA PRO A 2 -33.42 -32.51 -4.80
C PRO A 2 -33.31 -31.30 -5.74
N GLU A 3 -33.43 -30.12 -5.15
CA GLU A 3 -33.34 -28.82 -5.81
C GLU A 3 -31.91 -28.59 -6.31
N ALA A 4 -31.76 -28.32 -7.60
CA ALA A 4 -30.47 -28.02 -8.21
C ALA A 4 -29.99 -26.64 -7.73
N ALA A 5 -28.92 -26.61 -6.94
CA ALA A 5 -28.29 -25.37 -6.50
C ALA A 5 -27.77 -24.58 -7.71
N ALA A 6 -28.20 -23.32 -7.82
CA ALA A 6 -27.81 -22.42 -8.89
C ALA A 6 -26.29 -22.17 -8.89
N THR A 7 -25.65 -22.31 -10.04
CA THR A 7 -24.23 -22.01 -10.24
C THR A 7 -24.01 -20.50 -10.17
N PRO A 8 -23.14 -19.97 -9.30
CA PRO A 8 -22.90 -18.54 -9.23
C PRO A 8 -22.21 -18.05 -10.50
N GLN A 9 -22.83 -17.07 -11.16
CA GLN A 9 -22.30 -16.43 -12.37
C GLN A 9 -21.11 -15.53 -11.99
N PRO A 10 -19.97 -15.59 -12.70
CA PRO A 10 -18.78 -14.86 -12.29
C PRO A 10 -19.01 -13.34 -12.37
N ALA A 11 -18.91 -12.67 -11.23
CA ALA A 11 -18.96 -11.22 -11.13
C ALA A 11 -17.77 -10.58 -11.87
N SER A 12 -17.96 -9.36 -12.37
CA SER A 12 -16.89 -8.60 -13.00
C SER A 12 -15.77 -8.29 -11.99
N LYS A 13 -14.53 -8.45 -12.43
CA LYS A 13 -13.34 -8.23 -11.58
C LYS A 13 -13.22 -6.78 -11.16
N SER A 14 -12.93 -6.54 -9.89
CA SER A 14 -12.67 -5.22 -9.30
C SER A 14 -11.37 -4.59 -9.84
N ALA A 15 -11.20 -3.28 -9.65
CA ALA A 15 -9.98 -2.58 -10.05
C ALA A 15 -8.71 -3.15 -9.37
N PRO A 16 -8.70 -3.45 -8.05
CA PRO A 16 -7.58 -4.13 -7.41
C PRO A 16 -7.27 -5.51 -8.00
N GLN A 17 -8.29 -6.31 -8.33
CA GLN A 17 -8.10 -7.64 -8.91
C GLN A 17 -7.39 -7.57 -10.28
N LYS A 18 -7.78 -6.61 -11.13
CA LYS A 18 -7.09 -6.39 -12.42
C LYS A 18 -5.63 -5.95 -12.24
N ALA A 19 -5.34 -5.17 -11.20
CA ALA A 19 -3.98 -4.75 -10.88
C ALA A 19 -3.11 -5.92 -10.38
N MET A 20 -3.66 -6.79 -9.52
CA MET A 20 -3.00 -8.02 -9.06
C MET A 20 -2.63 -8.93 -10.23
N GLU A 21 -3.55 -9.12 -11.19
CA GLU A 21 -3.28 -9.92 -12.39
C GLU A 21 -2.15 -9.33 -13.24
N LYS A 22 -2.11 -7.99 -13.39
CA LYS A 22 -1.02 -7.31 -14.09
C LYS A 22 0.33 -7.47 -13.40
N LEU A 23 0.34 -7.61 -12.08
CA LEU A 23 1.53 -7.88 -11.27
C LEU A 23 1.91 -9.37 -11.24
N GLY A 24 1.13 -10.25 -11.87
CA GLY A 24 1.36 -11.70 -11.86
C GLY A 24 0.86 -12.41 -10.60
N LEU A 25 0.03 -11.75 -9.78
CA LEU A 25 -0.54 -12.28 -8.54
C LEU A 25 -1.88 -12.94 -8.83
N LEU A 26 -1.86 -14.22 -9.23
CA LEU A 26 -3.04 -14.94 -9.73
C LEU A 26 -3.67 -15.86 -8.69
N ARG A 27 -2.86 -16.35 -7.76
CA ARG A 27 -3.22 -17.32 -6.72
C ARG A 27 -2.94 -16.72 -5.36
N ASP A 28 -3.63 -17.22 -4.33
CA ASP A 28 -3.47 -16.74 -2.96
C ASP A 28 -2.03 -16.80 -2.45
N ILE A 29 -1.28 -17.86 -2.82
CA ILE A 29 0.14 -18.01 -2.45
C ILE A 29 1.06 -16.97 -3.10
N ASP A 30 0.68 -16.42 -4.26
CA ASP A 30 1.51 -15.44 -4.96
C ASP A 30 1.61 -14.14 -4.14
N LEU A 31 0.59 -13.83 -3.32
CA LEU A 31 0.63 -12.70 -2.38
C LEU A 31 1.63 -12.91 -1.25
N ALA A 32 1.73 -14.13 -0.71
CA ALA A 32 2.69 -14.46 0.34
C ALA A 32 4.15 -14.43 -0.17
N LEU A 33 4.34 -14.71 -1.46
CA LEU A 33 5.65 -14.69 -2.12
C LEU A 33 5.95 -13.34 -2.81
N HIS A 34 5.02 -12.39 -2.76
CA HIS A 34 5.21 -11.02 -3.25
C HIS A 34 5.95 -10.18 -2.22
N LEU A 35 7.24 -10.45 -2.10
CA LEU A 35 8.10 -9.75 -1.14
C LEU A 35 8.46 -8.35 -1.64
N PRO A 36 8.50 -7.33 -0.76
CA PRO A 36 8.99 -6.00 -1.11
C PRO A 36 10.42 -6.03 -1.65
N MET A 37 10.72 -5.19 -2.63
CA MET A 37 12.10 -5.00 -3.09
C MET A 37 13.00 -4.36 -2.02
N ARG A 38 12.40 -3.59 -1.10
CA ARG A 38 13.09 -2.93 0.01
C ARG A 38 12.17 -2.91 1.22
N TYR A 39 12.70 -3.29 2.36
CA TYR A 39 12.07 -3.05 3.66
C TYR A 39 12.53 -1.70 4.21
N GLU A 40 11.61 -0.95 4.80
CA GLU A 40 11.93 0.19 5.63
C GLU A 40 12.09 -0.30 7.07
N ASP A 41 13.20 0.06 7.70
CA ASP A 41 13.46 -0.25 9.10
C ASP A 41 12.89 0.88 9.97
N GLU A 42 11.70 0.63 10.52
CA GLU A 42 11.00 1.58 11.38
C GLU A 42 11.32 1.40 12.89
N THR A 43 12.48 0.82 13.22
CA THR A 43 12.85 0.53 14.62
C THR A 43 13.64 1.65 15.30
N GLN A 44 14.05 2.68 14.58
CA GLN A 44 14.93 3.73 15.10
C GLN A 44 14.44 5.12 14.70
N LEU A 45 14.41 6.02 15.68
CA LEU A 45 14.17 7.44 15.45
C LEU A 45 15.49 8.18 15.22
N ILE A 46 15.52 8.97 14.16
CA ILE A 46 16.63 9.86 13.81
C ILE A 46 16.30 11.27 14.31
N PRO A 47 17.23 11.96 15.00
CA PRO A 47 17.03 13.37 15.34
C PRO A 47 16.84 14.23 14.09
N ILE A 48 15.84 15.10 14.07
CA ILE A 48 15.53 15.97 12.92
C ILE A 48 16.77 16.77 12.46
N ALA A 49 17.60 17.21 13.41
CA ALA A 49 18.83 17.98 13.12
C ALA A 49 19.94 17.16 12.42
N ALA A 50 19.84 15.83 12.37
CA ALA A 50 20.82 14.94 11.76
C ALA A 50 20.42 14.47 10.35
N LEU A 51 19.24 14.88 9.85
CA LEU A 51 18.73 14.47 8.55
C LEU A 51 19.62 15.00 7.40
N ARG A 52 19.74 14.18 6.37
CA ARG A 52 20.45 14.51 5.12
C ARG A 52 19.48 14.59 3.95
N GLU A 53 19.83 15.38 2.96
CA GLU A 53 19.04 15.49 1.74
C GLU A 53 18.91 14.14 1.03
N ASN A 54 17.71 13.84 0.53
CA ASN A 54 17.38 12.61 -0.19
C ASN A 54 17.48 11.32 0.63
N GLU A 55 17.48 11.41 1.97
CA GLU A 55 17.42 10.25 2.86
C GLU A 55 16.01 10.13 3.47
N THR A 56 15.43 8.92 3.41
CA THR A 56 14.20 8.59 4.15
C THR A 56 14.57 8.24 5.58
N ALA A 57 13.91 8.88 6.55
CA ALA A 57 14.20 8.72 7.97
C ALA A 57 12.92 8.78 8.80
N GLN A 58 12.88 8.04 9.90
CA GLN A 58 11.81 8.10 10.87
C GLN A 58 12.18 9.09 11.98
N VAL A 59 11.27 10.00 12.32
CA VAL A 59 11.49 11.05 13.33
C VAL A 59 10.26 11.19 14.22
N GLU A 60 10.44 11.76 15.40
CA GLU A 60 9.34 12.10 16.32
C GLU A 60 9.40 13.60 16.65
N GLY A 61 8.22 14.22 16.80
CA GLY A 61 8.10 15.61 17.19
C GLY A 61 6.65 16.03 17.34
N VAL A 62 6.45 17.26 17.80
CA VAL A 62 5.13 17.89 17.90
C VAL A 62 4.93 18.83 16.73
N VAL A 63 3.83 18.65 16.00
CA VAL A 63 3.42 19.60 14.97
C VAL A 63 2.88 20.85 15.63
N ILE A 64 3.55 21.99 15.43
CA ILE A 64 3.17 23.28 16.02
C ILE A 64 2.33 24.16 15.09
N ASP A 65 2.38 23.90 13.78
CA ASP A 65 1.67 24.65 12.76
C ASP A 65 1.41 23.76 11.53
N CYS A 66 0.27 23.97 10.87
CA CYS A 66 -0.09 23.26 9.64
C CYS A 66 -0.95 24.17 8.78
N GLN A 67 -0.46 24.51 7.59
CA GLN A 67 -1.10 25.45 6.69
C GLN A 67 -1.26 24.84 5.29
N VAL A 68 -2.36 25.19 4.62
CA VAL A 68 -2.63 24.79 3.24
C VAL A 68 -2.75 26.05 2.40
N GLU A 69 -1.71 26.35 1.60
CA GLU A 69 -1.73 27.47 0.68
C GLU A 69 -2.25 27.03 -0.69
N LEU A 70 -3.49 27.41 -1.02
CA LEU A 70 -3.99 27.32 -2.40
C LEU A 70 -3.54 28.57 -3.17
N ARG A 71 -2.59 28.39 -4.10
CA ARG A 71 -2.39 29.38 -5.17
C ARG A 71 -3.53 29.27 -6.17
N SER A 72 -4.44 30.25 -6.17
CA SER A 72 -5.32 30.48 -7.32
C SER A 72 -4.47 30.88 -8.52
N ARG A 73 -4.76 30.26 -9.66
CA ARG A 73 -4.15 30.60 -10.95
C ARG A 73 -4.63 31.96 -11.45
#